data_AF-A0A846A1E2-F1
#
_entry.id   AF-A0A846A1E2-F1
#
_cell.length_a   1.000
_cell.length_b   1.000
_cell.length_c   1.000
_cell.angle_alpha   90.00
_cell.angle_beta   90.00
_cell.angle_gamma   90.00
#
_symmetry.space_group_name_H-M   'P 1'
#
loop_
_entity.id
_entity.type
_entity.pdbx_description
1 polymer ?
#
loop_
_entity_poly.entity_id
_entity_poly.type
_entity_poly.pdbx_seq_one_letter_code
_entity_poly.pdbx_strand_id
1 'polypeptide(L)'
;LVDRLINAPRISAASTYSDLGTAATNIQAALRANRNRLNSWVLDAARGEKRAVNYRAREVVGRVASRPASMSNISNSRKLRAVMKKTAKGDCLLLTSYPAR
;
A
#
# COMPACT_ATOMS: atom_id res chain seq x y z
N LEU A 1 -8.74 11.64 7.01
CA LEU A 1 -7.83 10.63 7.62
C LEU A 1 -8.02 10.55 9.14
N VAL A 2 -7.99 11.68 9.84
CA VAL A 2 -8.24 11.76 11.29
C VAL A 2 -9.61 11.16 11.64
N ASP A 3 -10.67 11.54 10.92
CA ASP A 3 -12.01 10.97 11.13
C ASP A 3 -12.06 9.45 11.01
N ARG A 4 -11.28 8.88 10.09
CA ARG A 4 -11.17 7.43 9.94
C ARG A 4 -10.57 6.79 11.21
N LEU A 5 -9.57 7.45 11.82
CA LEU A 5 -8.97 6.97 13.07
C LEU A 5 -9.89 7.16 14.28
N ILE A 6 -10.72 8.20 14.29
CA ILE A 6 -11.76 8.42 15.32
C ILE A 6 -12.81 7.32 15.22
N ASN A 7 -13.36 7.09 14.03
CA ASN A 7 -14.50 6.22 13.81
C ASN A 7 -14.15 4.73 13.67
N ALA A 8 -12.87 4.38 13.48
CA ALA A 8 -12.40 3.00 13.43
C ALA A 8 -11.31 2.76 14.50
N PRO A 9 -11.68 2.46 15.76
CA PRO A 9 -10.74 2.36 16.88
C PRO A 9 -9.67 1.27 16.68
N ARG A 10 -9.99 0.22 15.91
CA ARG A 10 -9.09 -0.92 15.64
C ARG A 10 -7.99 -0.64 14.62
N ILE A 11 -8.06 0.43 13.82
CA ILE A 11 -6.97 0.79 12.91
C ILE A 11 -5.95 1.68 13.63
N SER A 12 -4.68 1.35 13.49
CA SER A 12 -3.57 2.09 14.10
C SER A 12 -3.11 3.28 13.25
N ALA A 13 -3.40 3.26 11.95
CA ALA A 13 -2.99 4.24 10.94
C ALA A 13 -4.05 4.40 9.85
N ALA A 14 -4.08 5.57 9.23
CA ALA A 14 -4.85 5.83 8.02
C ALA A 14 -4.00 6.66 7.06
N SER A 15 -4.07 6.38 5.76
CA SER A 15 -3.18 7.00 4.78
C SER A 15 -3.87 7.22 3.45
N THR A 16 -3.37 8.18 2.69
CA THR A 16 -3.83 8.47 1.32
C THR A 16 -2.69 8.95 0.46
N TYR A 17 -2.72 8.60 -0.83
CA TYR A 17 -1.87 9.23 -1.83
C TYR A 17 -2.20 10.72 -1.97
N SER A 18 -1.24 11.50 -2.46
CA SER A 18 -1.44 12.92 -2.74
C SER A 18 -2.52 13.14 -3.80
N ASP A 19 -2.51 12.33 -4.85
CA ASP A 19 -3.41 12.39 -6.00
C ASP A 19 -3.36 11.08 -6.80
N LEU A 20 -4.20 10.97 -7.84
CA LEU A 20 -4.29 9.79 -8.70
C LEU A 20 -3.01 9.54 -9.51
N GLY A 21 -2.36 10.59 -10.03
CA GLY A 21 -1.14 10.48 -10.84
C GLY A 21 0.04 9.97 -10.01
N THR A 22 0.19 10.51 -8.80
CA THR A 22 1.15 10.05 -7.78
C THR A 22 0.90 8.60 -7.42
N ALA A 23 -0.36 8.21 -7.21
CA ALA A 23 -0.73 6.82 -6.92
C ALA A 23 -0.36 5.90 -8.09
N ALA A 24 -0.83 6.20 -9.31
CA ALA A 24 -0.59 5.37 -10.49
C ALA A 24 0.91 5.16 -10.75
N THR A 25 1.69 6.24 -10.75
CA THR A 25 3.13 6.20 -11.00
C THR A 25 3.86 5.34 -9.97
N ASN A 26 3.60 5.56 -8.68
CA ASN A 26 4.34 4.88 -7.62
C ASN A 26 3.87 3.43 -7.40
N ILE A 27 2.59 3.12 -7.65
CA ILE A 27 2.10 1.73 -7.68
C ILE A 27 2.82 0.95 -8.78
N GLN A 28 2.89 1.50 -10.00
CA GLN A 28 3.60 0.85 -11.11
C GLN A 28 5.09 0.65 -10.78
N ALA A 29 5.75 1.66 -10.22
CA ALA A 29 7.14 1.56 -9.79
C ALA A 29 7.35 0.45 -8.73
N ALA A 30 6.46 0.38 -7.74
CA ALA A 30 6.50 -0.64 -6.70
C ALA A 30 6.32 -2.07 -7.26
N LEU A 31 5.38 -2.26 -8.19
CA LEU A 31 5.15 -3.55 -8.83
C LEU A 31 6.34 -3.95 -9.72
N ARG A 32 6.91 -3.01 -10.48
CA ARG A 32 8.12 -3.26 -11.29
C ARG A 32 9.31 -3.63 -10.41
N ALA A 33 9.55 -2.90 -9.32
CA ALA A 33 10.63 -3.17 -8.38
C ALA A 33 10.50 -4.53 -7.67
N ASN A 34 9.27 -5.01 -7.48
CA ASN A 34 8.99 -6.30 -6.84
C ASN A 34 8.63 -7.41 -7.84
N ARG A 35 8.80 -7.20 -9.15
CA ARG A 35 8.33 -8.11 -10.21
C ARG A 35 8.82 -9.54 -10.00
N ASN A 36 10.11 -9.73 -9.78
CA ASN A 36 10.68 -11.07 -9.61
C ASN A 36 10.13 -11.78 -8.37
N ARG A 37 10.01 -11.07 -7.25
CA ARG A 37 9.45 -11.62 -6.00
C ARG A 37 7.98 -12.00 -6.14
N LEU A 38 7.20 -11.18 -6.81
CA LEU A 38 5.78 -11.45 -7.07
C LEU A 38 5.61 -12.61 -8.06
N ASN A 39 6.42 -12.65 -9.12
CA ASN A 39 6.39 -13.73 -10.10
C ASN A 39 6.82 -15.07 -9.49
N SER A 40 7.82 -15.11 -8.62
CA SER A 40 8.17 -16.35 -7.92
C SER A 40 7.05 -16.76 -6.97
N TRP A 41 6.55 -15.83 -6.15
CA TRP A 41 5.46 -16.11 -5.21
C TRP A 41 4.22 -16.68 -5.89
N VAL A 42 3.83 -16.10 -7.02
CA VAL A 42 2.57 -16.45 -7.68
C VAL A 42 2.58 -17.88 -8.20
N LEU A 43 3.75 -18.50 -8.41
CA LEU A 43 3.84 -19.89 -8.87
C LEU A 43 3.43 -20.88 -7.77
N ASP A 44 3.79 -20.60 -6.52
CA ASP A 44 3.60 -21.52 -5.40
C ASP A 44 2.39 -21.17 -4.51
N ALA A 45 1.92 -19.91 -4.56
CA ALA A 45 0.85 -19.43 -3.70
C ALA A 45 -0.49 -20.12 -3.95
N ALA A 46 -1.23 -20.37 -2.87
CA ALA A 46 -2.59 -20.91 -2.98
C ALA A 46 -3.54 -19.87 -3.61
N ARG A 47 -4.57 -20.34 -4.33
CA ARG A 47 -5.59 -19.45 -4.91
C ARG A 47 -6.22 -18.60 -3.80
N GLY A 48 -6.21 -17.29 -3.97
CA GLY A 48 -6.76 -16.34 -3.01
C GLY A 48 -5.82 -15.92 -1.89
N GLU A 49 -4.62 -16.53 -1.80
CA GLU A 49 -3.56 -16.10 -0.90
C GLU A 49 -3.16 -14.65 -1.21
N LYS A 50 -2.79 -13.90 -0.17
CA LYS A 50 -2.45 -12.48 -0.26
C LYS A 50 -0.99 -12.28 0.06
N ARG A 51 -0.33 -11.37 -0.66
CA ARG A 51 1.04 -10.95 -0.37
C ARG A 51 1.17 -9.45 -0.41
N ALA A 52 1.77 -8.90 0.63
CA ALA A 52 2.16 -7.50 0.66
C ALA A 52 3.57 -7.33 0.10
N VAL A 53 3.76 -6.29 -0.70
CA VAL A 53 5.09 -5.80 -1.11
C VAL A 53 5.24 -4.34 -0.69
N ASN A 54 6.42 -4.00 -0.20
CA ASN A 54 6.75 -2.65 0.21
C ASN A 54 7.62 -1.99 -0.86
N TYR A 55 7.51 -0.68 -0.99
CA TYR A 55 8.35 0.13 -1.86
C TYR A 55 8.66 1.47 -1.20
N ARG A 56 9.87 1.96 -1.40
CA ARG A 56 10.32 3.29 -0.98
C ARG A 56 10.60 4.12 -2.22
N ALA A 57 9.75 5.12 -2.45
CA ALA A 57 9.93 6.10 -3.50
C ALA A 57 11.03 7.12 -3.13
N ARG A 58 11.52 7.84 -4.15
CA ARG A 58 12.47 8.95 -3.96
C ARG A 58 11.77 10.16 -3.34
N GLU A 59 10.57 10.46 -3.85
CA GLU A 59 9.74 11.59 -3.44
C GLU A 59 8.59 11.20 -2.52
N VAL A 60 7.95 12.20 -1.90
CA VAL A 60 6.74 12.03 -1.09
C VAL A 60 5.59 11.53 -1.97
N VAL A 61 4.98 10.42 -1.56
CA VAL A 61 3.87 9.78 -2.29
C VAL A 61 2.51 10.09 -1.68
N GLY A 62 2.47 10.57 -0.44
CA GLY A 62 1.23 10.87 0.24
C GLY A 62 1.42 11.10 1.73
N ARG A 63 0.34 10.94 2.49
CA ARG A 63 0.30 11.26 3.92
C ARG A 63 -0.21 10.09 4.73
N VAL A 64 0.29 9.97 5.96
CA VAL A 64 -0.12 8.98 6.95
C VAL A 64 -0.49 9.68 8.24
N ALA A 65 -1.73 9.50 8.67
CA ALA A 65 -2.22 9.88 9.99
C ALA A 65 -1.97 8.76 11.00
N SER A 66 -1.63 9.14 12.22
CA SER A 66 -1.31 8.22 13.31
C SER A 66 -2.13 8.46 14.55
N ARG A 67 -2.19 7.45 15.43
CA ARG A 67 -2.75 7.62 16.78
C ARG A 67 -1.75 8.40 17.66
N PRO A 68 -2.22 9.25 18.59
CA PRO A 68 -3.63 9.64 18.78
C PRO A 68 -4.20 10.44 17.60
N ALA A 69 -5.50 10.30 17.32
CA ALA A 69 -6.12 10.89 16.13
C ALA A 69 -6.10 12.44 16.23
N SER A 70 -5.18 13.07 15.51
CA SER A 70 -4.98 14.52 15.50
C SER A 70 -4.42 14.97 14.16
N MET A 71 -4.74 16.20 13.75
CA MET A 71 -4.13 16.85 12.59
C MET A 71 -2.61 17.02 12.74
N SER A 72 -2.12 17.19 13.98
CA SER A 72 -0.67 17.27 14.27
C SER A 72 0.05 15.94 14.06
N ASN A 73 -0.68 14.82 14.03
CA ASN A 73 -0.13 13.46 13.87
C ASN A 73 -0.24 12.95 12.42
N ILE A 74 -0.22 13.87 11.45
CA ILE A 74 -0.16 13.56 10.02
C ILE A 74 1.25 13.86 9.52
N SER A 75 1.85 12.88 8.85
CA SER A 75 3.19 13.00 8.28
C SER A 75 3.21 12.64 6.80
N ASN A 76 4.10 13.29 6.04
CA ASN A 76 4.39 12.90 4.67
C ASN A 76 5.12 11.55 4.65
N SER A 77 4.80 10.70 3.69
CA SER A 77 5.46 9.41 3.50
C SER A 77 6.04 9.26 2.11
N ARG A 78 7.20 8.62 2.05
CA ARG A 78 7.88 8.15 0.83
C ARG A 78 7.75 6.64 0.63
N LYS A 79 7.03 5.96 1.52
CA LYS A 79 6.86 4.51 1.49
C LYS A 79 5.44 4.18 1.08
N LEU A 80 5.27 3.07 0.39
CA LEU A 80 3.95 2.50 0.13
C LEU A 80 3.97 0.99 0.27
N ARG A 81 2.78 0.43 0.53
CA ARG A 81 2.51 -0.99 0.56
C ARG A 81 1.43 -1.31 -0.47
N ALA A 82 1.73 -2.26 -1.36
CA ALA A 82 0.76 -2.84 -2.27
C ALA A 82 0.42 -4.25 -1.78
N VAL A 83 -0.87 -4.60 -1.78
CA VAL A 83 -1.36 -5.92 -1.38
C VAL A 83 -1.92 -6.63 -2.61
N MET A 84 -1.27 -7.72 -2.97
CA MET A 84 -1.62 -8.58 -4.10
C MET A 84 -2.45 -9.77 -3.63
N LYS A 85 -3.27 -10.32 -4.52
CA LYS A 85 -4.00 -11.58 -4.33
C LYS A 85 -3.74 -12.51 -5.50
N LYS A 86 -3.38 -13.76 -5.20
CA LYS A 86 -3.23 -14.83 -6.19
C LYS A 86 -4.58 -15.13 -6.84
N THR A 87 -4.63 -15.12 -8.17
CA THR A 87 -5.80 -15.49 -8.98
C THR A 87 -5.63 -16.90 -9.54
N ALA A 88 -6.67 -17.43 -10.21
CA ALA A 88 -6.69 -18.82 -10.65
C ALA A 88 -5.75 -19.12 -11.83
N LYS A 89 -5.35 -18.12 -12.63
CA LYS A 89 -4.68 -18.31 -13.92
C LYS A 89 -3.16 -18.08 -13.89
N GLY A 90 -2.48 -18.39 -12.79
CA GLY A 90 -1.03 -18.14 -12.71
C GLY A 90 -0.66 -16.68 -12.42
N ASP A 91 -1.64 -15.80 -12.29
CA ASP A 91 -1.50 -14.35 -12.17
C ASP A 91 -1.84 -13.83 -10.76
N CYS A 92 -1.71 -12.51 -10.55
CA CYS A 92 -2.16 -11.87 -9.32
C CYS A 92 -2.80 -10.50 -9.59
N LEU A 93 -3.75 -10.13 -8.74
CA LEU A 93 -4.48 -8.85 -8.78
C LEU A 93 -4.01 -7.94 -7.65
N LEU A 94 -3.86 -6.65 -7.93
CA LEU A 94 -3.69 -5.63 -6.89
C LEU A 94 -5.04 -5.39 -6.17
N LEU A 95 -5.13 -5.76 -4.89
CA LEU A 95 -6.34 -5.52 -4.09
C LEU A 95 -6.41 -4.08 -3.58
N THR A 96 -5.29 -3.57 -3.09
CA THR A 96 -5.20 -2.23 -2.55
C THR A 96 -3.74 -1.80 -2.48
N SER A 97 -3.52 -0.50 -2.47
CA SER A 97 -2.22 0.09 -2.20
C SER A 97 -2.40 1.38 -1.42
N TYR A 98 -1.46 1.68 -0.53
CA TYR A 98 -1.52 2.87 0.31
C TYR A 98 -0.13 3.29 0.80
N PRO A 99 0.10 4.60 1.06
CA PRO A 99 1.31 5.06 1.73
C PRO A 99 1.48 4.44 3.11
N ALA A 100 2.70 4.03 3.46
CA ALA A 100 3.02 3.34 4.70
C ALA A 100 3.91 4.19 5.61
N ARG A 101 4.01 3.87 6.91
CA ARG A 101 4.93 4.52 7.84
C ARG A 101 6.38 4.08 7.62
#